data_AF-X6MRU3-F1
#
_entry.id   AF-X6MRU3-F1
#
_cell.length_a   1.000
_cell.length_b   1.000
_cell.length_c   1.000
_cell.angle_alpha   90.00
_cell.angle_beta   90.00
_cell.angle_gamma   90.00
#
_symmetry.space_group_name_H-M   'P 1'
#
loop_
_entity.id
_entity.type
_entity.pdbx_description
1 polymer ?
#
loop_
_entity_poly.entity_id
_entity_poly.type
_entity_poly.pdbx_seq_one_letter_code
_entity_poly.pdbx_strand_id
1 'polypeptide(L)'
;MFSEWDIFGVGMLANELDKNDEGLRRIDISKNTSSKSIKHVVCHDNCLLFATSDDELHFYGTDNGSFGAHSLSSDYFRGSNLPYVVNYFKKNKLQIDKIYSNSHCGHLFVSICNSSDLYCFGNNSNGQLGLGNNKIVSHDKTVKQKIIAPIKHSYFTDIGEKCVHIAVGGYLTLFLTQLS
;
A
#
# COMPACT_ATOMS: atom_id res chain seq x y z
N MET A 1 22.61 -14.92 3.83
CA MET A 1 22.91 -13.49 3.58
C MET A 1 22.13 -12.71 4.63
N PHE A 2 22.80 -11.93 5.48
CA PHE A 2 22.11 -11.15 6.51
C PHE A 2 21.38 -9.97 5.84
N SER A 3 20.15 -9.67 6.29
CA SER A 3 19.45 -8.47 5.85
C SER A 3 20.17 -7.22 6.39
N GLU A 4 20.28 -6.17 5.59
CA GLU A 4 20.87 -4.88 6.03
C GLU A 4 19.92 -4.04 6.89
N TRP A 5 18.77 -4.58 7.25
CA TRP A 5 17.75 -3.90 8.05
C TRP A 5 17.03 -4.89 8.96
N ASP A 6 16.52 -4.33 10.04
CA ASP A 6 15.62 -4.97 11.00
C ASP A 6 14.45 -4.03 11.27
N ILE A 7 13.26 -4.57 11.49
CA ILE A 7 12.09 -3.80 11.90
C ILE A 7 11.67 -4.26 13.29
N PHE A 8 11.36 -3.30 14.15
CA PHE A 8 10.88 -3.56 15.49
C PHE A 8 9.42 -3.09 15.60
N GLY A 9 8.60 -3.85 16.33
CA GLY A 9 7.20 -3.52 16.55
C GLY A 9 6.68 -4.04 17.87
N VAL A 10 5.48 -3.56 18.21
CA VAL A 10 4.73 -3.89 19.42
C VAL A 10 3.24 -3.85 19.08
N GLY A 11 2.41 -4.59 19.82
CA GLY A 11 0.96 -4.66 19.60
C GLY A 11 0.53 -5.87 18.77
N MET A 12 -0.75 -5.89 18.37
CA MET A 12 -1.42 -7.10 17.89
C MET A 12 -0.76 -7.73 16.66
N LEU A 13 -0.44 -6.93 15.63
CA LEU A 13 0.24 -7.45 14.44
C LEU A 13 1.63 -8.03 14.76
N ALA A 14 2.38 -7.40 15.66
CA ALA A 14 3.66 -7.95 16.10
C ALA A 14 3.45 -9.29 16.83
N ASN A 15 2.35 -9.46 17.57
CA ASN A 15 2.01 -10.71 18.27
C ASN A 15 1.65 -11.81 17.26
N GLU A 16 0.94 -11.46 16.19
CA GLU A 16 0.55 -12.41 15.15
C GLU A 16 1.73 -12.89 14.31
N LEU A 17 2.71 -12.03 14.04
CA LEU A 17 3.89 -12.35 13.22
C LEU A 17 4.95 -13.18 13.97
N ASP A 18 5.07 -13.04 15.30
CA ASP A 18 6.17 -13.69 16.05
C ASP A 18 5.74 -14.37 17.37
N LYS A 19 4.43 -14.49 17.61
CA LYS A 19 3.78 -15.26 18.68
C LYS A 19 4.42 -15.16 20.07
N ASN A 20 4.70 -13.96 20.58
CA ASN A 20 5.28 -13.76 21.93
C ASN A 20 4.91 -12.40 22.57
N ASP A 21 5.19 -12.30 23.88
CA ASP A 21 4.93 -11.25 24.90
C ASP A 21 4.74 -9.78 24.43
N GLU A 22 4.00 -8.96 25.18
CA GLU A 22 3.49 -7.62 24.80
C GLU A 22 4.58 -6.51 24.67
N GLY A 23 5.87 -6.84 24.72
CA GLY A 23 6.99 -5.91 24.63
C GLY A 23 7.46 -5.54 23.21
N LEU A 24 8.22 -4.45 23.10
CA LEU A 24 8.92 -4.07 21.86
C LEU A 24 9.91 -5.16 21.44
N ARG A 25 9.88 -5.56 20.18
CA ARG A 25 10.73 -6.65 19.67
C ARG A 25 10.97 -6.56 18.17
N ARG A 26 11.99 -7.29 17.72
CA ARG A 26 12.28 -7.51 16.30
C ARG A 26 11.16 -8.34 15.66
N ILE A 27 10.77 -7.99 14.44
CA ILE A 27 9.83 -8.76 13.61
C ILE A 27 10.64 -9.44 12.50
N ASP A 28 10.51 -10.76 12.41
CA ASP A 28 11.35 -11.63 11.59
C ASP A 28 10.90 -11.73 10.11
N ILE A 29 10.68 -10.58 9.45
CA ILE A 29 10.20 -10.50 8.06
C ILE A 29 11.27 -10.16 7.02
N SER A 30 12.49 -9.83 7.46
CA SER A 30 13.58 -9.44 6.56
C SER A 30 14.13 -10.59 5.71
N LYS A 31 13.88 -11.84 6.11
CA LYS A 31 14.24 -13.05 5.34
C LYS A 31 13.52 -13.12 3.99
N ASN A 32 12.32 -12.54 3.89
CA ASN A 32 11.49 -12.59 2.68
C ASN A 32 11.92 -11.58 1.60
N THR A 33 12.77 -10.62 1.96
CA THR A 33 13.19 -9.55 1.04
C THR A 33 14.61 -9.76 0.50
N SER A 34 15.22 -10.93 0.67
CA SER A 34 16.50 -11.30 0.03
C SER A 34 17.60 -10.22 0.09
N SER A 35 17.81 -9.59 1.25
CA SER A 35 18.80 -8.51 1.48
C SER A 35 18.50 -7.16 0.83
N LYS A 36 17.31 -6.93 0.29
CA LYS A 36 16.89 -5.60 -0.22
C LYS A 36 16.73 -4.62 0.94
N SER A 37 17.18 -3.37 0.79
CA SER A 37 16.88 -2.30 1.74
C SER A 37 15.43 -1.80 1.60
N ILE A 38 14.92 -1.10 2.61
CA ILE A 38 13.54 -0.59 2.66
C ILE A 38 13.54 0.92 2.39
N LYS A 39 12.70 1.37 1.44
CA LYS A 39 12.56 2.78 1.06
C LYS A 39 11.57 3.54 1.93
N HIS A 40 10.42 2.92 2.18
CA HIS A 40 9.33 3.53 2.93
C HIS A 40 8.51 2.45 3.62
N VAL A 41 8.01 2.76 4.82
CA VAL A 41 7.20 1.85 5.62
C VAL A 41 5.94 2.57 6.08
N VAL A 42 4.81 1.87 6.04
CA VAL A 42 3.52 2.36 6.52
C VAL A 42 2.88 1.24 7.32
N CYS A 43 2.29 1.57 8.46
CA CYS A 43 1.55 0.63 9.28
C CYS A 43 0.18 1.21 9.59
N HIS A 44 -0.85 0.38 9.61
CA HIS A 44 -2.18 0.73 10.11
C HIS A 44 -2.95 -0.53 10.50
N ASP A 45 -3.90 -0.44 11.45
CA ASP A 45 -4.61 -1.58 12.05
C ASP A 45 -3.70 -2.81 12.22
N ASN A 46 -3.96 -3.87 11.45
CA ASN A 46 -3.19 -5.11 11.43
C ASN A 46 -2.46 -5.30 10.11
N CYS A 47 -1.99 -4.23 9.48
CA CYS A 47 -1.29 -4.29 8.21
C CYS A 47 0.02 -3.50 8.26
N LEU A 48 1.07 -4.12 7.74
CA LEU A 48 2.37 -3.50 7.49
C LEU A 48 2.63 -3.50 5.98
N LEU A 49 2.90 -2.32 5.45
CA LEU A 49 3.23 -2.09 4.06
C LEU A 49 4.63 -1.51 3.96
N PHE A 50 5.44 -1.99 3.02
CA PHE A 50 6.70 -1.34 2.70
C PHE A 50 7.13 -1.52 1.26
N ALA A 51 7.95 -0.58 0.79
CA ALA A 51 8.60 -0.66 -0.52
C ALA A 51 10.07 -1.08 -0.35
N THR A 52 10.51 -2.04 -1.15
CA THR A 52 11.91 -2.47 -1.21
C THR A 52 12.74 -1.61 -2.17
N SER A 53 14.07 -1.74 -2.08
CA SER A 53 15.03 -1.05 -2.93
C SER A 53 14.84 -1.31 -4.44
N ASP A 54 14.26 -2.45 -4.80
CA ASP A 54 13.97 -2.87 -6.17
C ASP A 54 12.49 -2.67 -6.58
N ASP A 55 11.75 -1.84 -5.85
CA ASP A 55 10.40 -1.40 -6.21
C ASP A 55 9.32 -2.49 -6.17
N GLU A 56 9.48 -3.45 -5.25
CA GLU A 56 8.38 -4.32 -4.84
C GLU A 56 7.64 -3.70 -3.65
N LEU A 57 6.31 -3.78 -3.67
CA LEU A 57 5.49 -3.37 -2.55
C LEU A 57 4.99 -4.61 -1.82
N HIS A 58 5.36 -4.73 -0.54
CA HIS A 58 5.07 -5.88 0.30
C HIS A 58 3.99 -5.53 1.31
N PHE A 59 3.06 -6.47 1.52
CA PHE A 59 1.96 -6.35 2.47
C PHE A 59 1.99 -7.54 3.44
N TYR A 60 1.97 -7.24 4.73
CA TYR A 60 1.85 -8.22 5.81
C TYR A 60 0.59 -7.97 6.62
N GLY A 61 0.05 -9.03 7.21
CA GLY A 61 -1.13 -8.96 8.07
C GLY A 61 -2.44 -8.89 7.29
N THR A 62 -3.51 -8.45 7.95
CA THR A 62 -4.87 -8.46 7.40
C THR A 62 -5.30 -7.08 6.94
N ASP A 63 -5.81 -6.99 5.72
CA ASP A 63 -6.33 -5.75 5.15
C ASP A 63 -7.86 -5.79 4.94
N ASN A 64 -8.55 -6.85 5.40
CA ASN A 64 -9.98 -7.10 5.17
C ASN A 64 -10.38 -6.99 3.68
N GLY A 65 -9.46 -7.29 2.76
CA GLY A 65 -9.73 -7.17 1.35
C GLY A 65 -9.75 -5.72 0.88
N SER A 66 -8.80 -4.93 1.32
CA SER A 66 -8.67 -3.52 0.98
C SER A 66 -7.84 -3.29 -0.28
N PHE A 67 -6.75 -4.03 -0.50
CA PHE A 67 -5.72 -3.72 -1.50
C PHE A 67 -5.78 -4.48 -2.83
N GLY A 68 -6.95 -5.02 -3.19
CA GLY A 68 -7.15 -5.60 -4.52
C GLY A 68 -6.94 -7.11 -4.64
N ALA A 69 -7.81 -7.78 -5.42
CA ALA A 69 -7.84 -9.20 -5.85
C ALA A 69 -7.73 -10.34 -4.82
N HIS A 70 -7.06 -10.19 -3.67
CA HIS A 70 -6.93 -11.25 -2.66
C HIS A 70 -7.68 -10.93 -1.37
N SER A 71 -8.88 -10.36 -1.53
CA SER A 71 -9.97 -10.44 -0.56
C SER A 71 -10.57 -11.85 -0.45
N LEU A 72 -9.76 -12.90 -0.61
CA LEU A 72 -10.16 -14.29 -0.45
C LEU A 72 -9.54 -14.81 0.84
N SER A 73 -10.41 -14.89 1.84
CA SER A 73 -10.22 -15.32 3.22
C SER A 73 -9.43 -14.34 4.10
N SER A 74 -10.05 -13.98 5.22
CA SER A 74 -9.41 -13.52 6.46
C SER A 74 -8.29 -14.44 6.98
N ASP A 75 -8.01 -15.54 6.29
CA ASP A 75 -7.32 -16.71 6.83
C ASP A 75 -5.95 -16.94 6.18
N TYR A 76 -5.67 -16.35 5.01
CA TYR A 76 -4.38 -16.59 4.31
C TYR A 76 -3.19 -15.89 4.97
N PHE A 77 -3.44 -14.84 5.76
CA PHE A 77 -2.40 -13.99 6.36
C PHE A 77 -2.11 -14.30 7.83
N ARG A 78 -2.86 -15.23 8.43
CA ARG A 78 -2.72 -15.60 9.84
C ARG A 78 -1.68 -16.70 10.02
N GLY A 79 -0.40 -16.30 9.99
CA GLY A 79 0.67 -17.07 10.66
C GLY A 79 1.75 -17.72 9.79
N SER A 80 1.92 -17.34 8.52
CA SER A 80 3.01 -17.84 7.68
C SER A 80 4.22 -16.91 7.58
N ASN A 81 4.17 -15.69 8.14
CA ASN A 81 5.17 -14.64 7.92
C ASN A 81 5.48 -14.36 6.44
N LEU A 82 4.57 -14.69 5.51
CA LEU A 82 4.77 -14.44 4.08
C LEU A 82 4.03 -13.16 3.64
N PRO A 83 4.70 -12.26 2.89
CA PRO A 83 4.04 -11.10 2.32
C PRO A 83 3.18 -11.45 1.11
N TYR A 84 2.15 -10.64 0.89
CA TYR A 84 1.66 -10.42 -0.47
C TYR A 84 2.55 -9.40 -1.18
N VAL A 85 3.02 -9.73 -2.38
CA VAL A 85 3.99 -8.90 -3.12
C VAL A 85 3.37 -8.36 -4.40
N VAL A 86 3.24 -7.03 -4.47
CA VAL A 86 2.86 -6.31 -5.68
C VAL A 86 4.11 -5.97 -6.49
N ASN A 87 4.33 -6.73 -7.55
CA ASN A 87 5.47 -6.59 -8.47
C ASN A 87 5.20 -5.59 -9.62
N TYR A 88 4.06 -4.90 -9.62
CA TYR A 88 3.66 -4.01 -10.71
C TYR A 88 4.71 -2.91 -10.96
N PHE A 89 5.17 -2.23 -9.92
CA PHE A 89 6.10 -1.11 -10.03
C PHE A 89 7.46 -1.55 -10.58
N LYS A 90 8.07 -2.57 -9.96
CA LYS A 90 9.26 -3.27 -10.49
C LYS A 90 9.14 -3.69 -11.95
N LYS A 91 8.07 -4.41 -12.33
CA LYS A 91 7.87 -4.91 -13.70
C LYS A 91 7.78 -3.77 -14.72
N ASN A 92 7.19 -2.64 -14.33
CA ASN A 92 7.02 -1.46 -15.18
C ASN A 92 8.16 -0.44 -15.03
N LYS A 93 9.23 -0.77 -14.28
CA LYS A 93 10.37 0.12 -14.02
C LYS A 93 9.97 1.46 -13.40
N LEU A 94 8.95 1.44 -12.55
CA LEU A 94 8.46 2.59 -11.80
C LEU A 94 9.11 2.60 -10.42
N GLN A 95 9.94 3.61 -10.16
CA GLN A 95 10.65 3.72 -8.88
C GLN A 95 9.74 4.28 -7.80
N ILE A 96 9.43 3.49 -6.78
CA ILE A 96 8.57 3.93 -5.67
C ILE A 96 9.32 4.97 -4.81
N ASP A 97 8.67 6.10 -4.56
CA ASP A 97 9.11 7.16 -3.64
C ASP A 97 8.43 7.02 -2.27
N LYS A 98 7.12 7.28 -2.20
CA LYS A 98 6.34 7.21 -0.95
C LYS A 98 5.06 6.43 -1.11
N ILE A 99 4.61 5.86 0.00
CA ILE A 99 3.34 5.17 0.14
C ILE A 99 2.45 6.00 1.07
N TYR A 100 1.20 6.21 0.67
CA TYR A 100 0.19 6.91 1.45
C TYR A 100 -1.01 5.98 1.64
N SER A 101 -1.34 5.62 2.87
CA SER A 101 -2.45 4.70 3.18
C SER A 101 -3.07 5.03 4.54
N ASN A 102 -4.32 4.61 4.75
CA ASN A 102 -5.01 4.67 6.04
C ASN A 102 -5.84 3.39 6.27
N SER A 103 -6.04 3.06 7.55
CA SER A 103 -6.68 1.86 8.07
C SER A 103 -8.14 1.69 7.67
N HIS A 104 -8.94 2.76 7.69
CA HIS A 104 -10.40 2.59 7.79
C HIS A 104 -11.07 2.07 6.52
N CYS A 105 -10.53 2.41 5.35
CA CYS A 105 -11.15 2.02 4.08
C CYS A 105 -10.21 1.32 3.14
N GLY A 106 -8.90 1.35 3.40
CA GLY A 106 -8.01 0.45 2.69
C GLY A 106 -7.82 0.81 1.22
N HIS A 107 -7.52 2.07 1.01
CA HIS A 107 -7.14 2.63 -0.27
C HIS A 107 -5.76 3.27 -0.09
N LEU A 108 -4.94 3.20 -1.12
CA LEU A 108 -3.59 3.74 -1.03
C LEU A 108 -3.17 4.44 -2.31
N PHE A 109 -2.17 5.28 -2.13
CA PHE A 109 -1.47 5.99 -3.18
C PHE A 109 0.02 5.72 -3.09
N VAL A 110 0.68 5.68 -4.25
CA VAL A 110 2.13 5.48 -4.39
C VAL A 110 2.67 6.56 -5.31
N SER A 111 3.57 7.41 -4.81
CA SER A 111 4.31 8.37 -5.63
C SER A 111 5.52 7.70 -6.27
N ILE A 112 5.90 8.17 -7.46
CA ILE A 112 7.04 7.65 -8.21
C ILE A 112 8.19 8.66 -8.22
N CYS A 113 9.41 8.20 -7.95
CA CYS A 113 10.62 9.04 -7.99
C CYS A 113 10.78 9.73 -9.33
N ASN A 114 11.34 10.94 -9.32
CA ASN A 114 11.71 11.71 -10.52
C ASN A 114 10.57 11.93 -11.51
N SER A 115 9.32 11.78 -11.07
CA SER A 115 8.12 12.09 -11.83
C SER A 115 7.07 12.67 -10.88
N SER A 116 6.08 13.34 -11.45
CA SER A 116 4.86 13.72 -10.71
C SER A 116 3.80 12.63 -10.81
N ASP A 117 4.19 11.41 -11.21
CA ASP A 117 3.27 10.31 -11.42
C ASP A 117 2.80 9.75 -10.09
N LEU A 118 1.49 9.57 -10.01
CA LEU A 118 0.81 9.00 -8.87
C LEU A 118 0.06 7.75 -9.30
N TYR A 119 0.19 6.69 -8.52
CA TYR A 119 -0.58 5.46 -8.70
C TYR A 119 -1.49 5.24 -7.51
N CYS A 120 -2.66 4.67 -7.75
CA CYS A 120 -3.63 4.41 -6.70
C CYS A 120 -4.38 3.10 -6.94
N PHE A 121 -4.80 2.45 -5.85
CA PHE A 121 -5.58 1.22 -5.88
C PHE A 121 -6.19 0.93 -4.50
N GLY A 122 -7.08 -0.04 -4.45
CA GLY A 122 -7.82 -0.45 -3.26
C GLY A 122 -9.29 -0.04 -3.31
N ASN A 123 -9.87 0.24 -2.14
CA ASN A 123 -11.29 0.61 -2.04
C ASN A 123 -11.58 1.99 -2.66
N ASN A 124 -12.63 2.06 -3.50
CA ASN A 124 -13.13 3.30 -4.08
C ASN A 124 -14.65 3.46 -3.92
N SER A 125 -15.27 2.81 -2.92
CA SER A 125 -16.74 2.82 -2.74
C SER A 125 -17.33 4.23 -2.54
N ASN A 126 -16.52 5.19 -2.10
CA ASN A 126 -16.91 6.58 -1.90
C ASN A 126 -16.20 7.54 -2.87
N GLY A 127 -15.52 7.01 -3.89
CA GLY A 127 -14.74 7.83 -4.82
C GLY A 127 -13.43 8.35 -4.21
N GLN A 128 -12.96 7.80 -3.10
CA GLN A 128 -11.76 8.29 -2.38
C GLN A 128 -10.44 8.15 -3.17
N LEU A 129 -10.44 7.38 -4.26
CA LEU A 129 -9.32 7.33 -5.21
C LEU A 129 -9.34 8.48 -6.23
N GLY A 130 -10.40 9.28 -6.31
CA GLY A 130 -10.47 10.44 -7.22
C GLY A 130 -10.53 10.10 -8.72
N LEU A 131 -10.82 8.85 -9.08
CA LEU A 131 -10.73 8.36 -10.46
C LEU A 131 -11.89 8.80 -11.39
N GLY A 132 -12.91 9.47 -10.84
CA GLY A 132 -14.14 9.84 -11.56
C GLY A 132 -14.97 8.62 -12.01
N ASN A 133 -16.03 8.88 -12.77
CA ASN A 133 -16.99 7.85 -13.19
C ASN A 133 -16.46 6.92 -14.31
N ASN A 134 -15.31 7.25 -14.93
CA ASN A 134 -14.87 6.63 -16.18
C ASN A 134 -13.84 5.50 -16.02
N LYS A 135 -13.38 5.21 -14.80
CA LYS A 135 -12.35 4.19 -14.53
C LYS A 135 -12.81 3.07 -13.59
N ILE A 136 -14.12 2.99 -13.34
CA ILE A 136 -14.71 1.93 -12.51
C ILE A 136 -14.86 0.67 -13.38
N VAL A 137 -14.09 -0.37 -13.06
CA VAL A 137 -14.08 -1.63 -13.82
C VAL A 137 -15.21 -2.59 -13.43
N SER A 138 -16.20 -2.15 -12.64
CA SER A 138 -17.38 -2.98 -12.34
C SER A 138 -18.51 -2.65 -13.31
N HIS A 139 -18.93 -3.64 -14.10
CA HIS A 139 -20.14 -3.58 -14.91
C HIS A 139 -21.43 -3.53 -14.07
N ASP A 140 -21.29 -3.62 -12.74
CA ASP A 140 -22.37 -3.61 -11.79
C ASP A 140 -22.13 -2.47 -10.78
N LYS A 141 -23.07 -1.51 -10.74
CA LYS A 141 -23.06 -0.38 -9.80
C LYS A 141 -23.29 -0.81 -8.35
N THR A 142 -23.67 -2.07 -8.12
CA THR A 142 -23.85 -2.66 -6.78
C THR A 142 -22.61 -3.38 -6.25
N VAL A 143 -21.61 -3.65 -7.12
CA VAL A 143 -20.32 -4.21 -6.72
C VAL A 143 -19.46 -3.07 -6.16
N LYS A 144 -19.04 -3.21 -4.91
CA LYS A 144 -18.06 -2.33 -4.25
C LYS A 144 -16.94 -2.00 -5.24
N GLN A 145 -16.81 -0.72 -5.59
CA GLN A 145 -15.85 -0.23 -6.59
C GLN A 145 -14.43 -0.41 -6.06
N LYS A 146 -13.85 -1.59 -6.21
CA LYS A 146 -12.52 -1.91 -5.71
C LYS A 146 -11.55 -2.00 -6.87
N ILE A 147 -10.49 -1.19 -6.83
CA ILE A 147 -9.42 -1.19 -7.82
C ILE A 147 -8.37 -2.20 -7.38
N ILE A 148 -8.18 -3.26 -8.17
CA ILE A 148 -7.41 -4.42 -7.74
C ILE A 148 -5.93 -4.43 -8.16
N ALA A 149 -5.53 -3.46 -8.97
CA ALA A 149 -4.17 -3.30 -9.46
C ALA A 149 -3.83 -1.80 -9.52
N PRO A 150 -2.56 -1.40 -9.40
CA PRO A 150 -2.19 0.01 -9.49
C PRO A 150 -2.66 0.65 -10.80
N ILE A 151 -3.36 1.77 -10.68
CA ILE A 151 -3.79 2.61 -11.81
C ILE A 151 -3.14 3.97 -11.69
N LYS A 152 -2.63 4.51 -12.80
CA LYS A 152 -2.11 5.88 -12.86
C LYS A 152 -3.24 6.90 -12.67
N HIS A 153 -3.03 7.81 -11.72
CA HIS A 153 -3.89 8.94 -11.41
C HIS A 153 -3.38 10.19 -12.14
N SER A 154 -3.98 10.49 -13.30
CA SER A 154 -3.49 11.54 -14.21
C SER A 154 -3.97 12.95 -13.89
N TYR A 155 -4.97 13.11 -13.01
CA TYR A 155 -5.69 14.38 -12.83
C TYR A 155 -4.77 15.60 -12.64
N PHE A 156 -3.77 15.51 -11.75
CA PHE A 156 -2.86 16.63 -11.48
C PHE A 156 -1.99 16.97 -12.68
N THR A 157 -1.49 15.94 -13.39
CA THR A 157 -0.77 16.13 -14.65
C THR A 157 -1.64 16.80 -15.70
N ASP A 158 -2.91 16.40 -15.80
CA ASP A 158 -3.86 16.92 -16.78
C ASP A 158 -4.19 18.41 -16.55
N ILE A 159 -4.13 18.88 -15.30
CA ILE A 159 -4.33 20.31 -14.95
C ILE A 159 -3.03 21.11 -14.79
N GLY A 160 -1.86 20.51 -15.04
CA GLY A 160 -0.56 21.19 -14.93
C GLY A 160 -0.06 21.39 -13.50
N GLU A 161 -0.60 20.64 -12.52
CA GLU A 161 -0.23 20.71 -11.10
C GLU A 161 0.65 19.53 -10.70
N LYS A 162 1.54 19.76 -9.72
CA LYS A 162 2.33 18.70 -9.09
C LYS A 162 1.76 18.38 -7.72
N CYS A 163 1.30 17.14 -7.53
CA CYS A 163 0.96 16.63 -6.20
C CYS A 163 2.24 16.39 -5.39
N VAL A 164 2.38 17.05 -4.24
CA VAL A 164 3.59 17.01 -3.39
C VAL A 164 3.36 16.28 -2.07
N HIS A 165 2.12 16.14 -1.63
CA HIS A 165 1.77 15.38 -0.44
C HIS A 165 0.34 14.88 -0.48
N ILE A 166 0.08 13.77 0.21
CA ILE A 166 -1.24 13.15 0.27
C ILE A 166 -1.53 12.80 1.73
N ALA A 167 -2.67 13.25 2.22
CA ALA A 167 -3.22 12.80 3.49
C ALA A 167 -4.41 11.87 3.20
N VAL A 168 -4.28 10.62 3.63
CA VAL A 168 -5.30 9.59 3.43
C VAL A 168 -6.08 9.44 4.74
N GLY A 169 -7.38 9.64 4.69
CA GLY A 169 -8.34 9.45 5.79
C GLY A 169 -9.14 8.16 5.61
N GLY A 170 -10.23 8.00 6.36
CA GLY A 170 -11.16 6.88 6.15
C GLY A 170 -11.89 7.01 4.81
N TYR A 171 -12.71 8.04 4.66
CA TYR A 171 -13.53 8.27 3.45
C TYR A 171 -13.08 9.48 2.63
N LEU A 172 -11.91 10.04 2.95
CA LEU A 172 -11.41 11.30 2.40
C LEU A 172 -9.94 11.14 2.03
N THR A 173 -9.58 11.65 0.86
CA THR A 173 -8.18 11.85 0.46
C THR A 173 -7.99 13.34 0.20
N LEU A 174 -6.97 13.92 0.83
CA LEU A 174 -6.53 15.29 0.56
C LEU A 174 -5.20 15.27 -0.18
N PHE A 175 -5.09 16.12 -1.20
CA PHE A 175 -3.90 16.28 -2.01
C PHE A 175 -3.39 17.71 -1.84
N LEU A 176 -2.12 17.85 -1.47
CA LEU A 176 -1.42 19.13 -1.52
C LEU A 176 -0.71 19.23 -2.85
N THR A 177 -0.99 20.29 -3.62
CA THR A 177 -0.34 20.54 -4.91
C THR A 177 0.48 21.82 -4.89
N GLN A 178 1.37 21.91 -5.87
CA GLN A 178 2.13 23.11 -6.21
C GLN A 178 2.12 23.29 -7.73
N LEU A 179 2.07 24.54 -8.17
CA LEU A 179 2.22 24.89 -9.58
C LEU A 179 3.56 24.34 -10.11
N SER A 180 3.49 23.73 -11.28
CA SER A 180 4.66 23.16 -11.97
C SER A 180 5.54 24.24 -12.59
#